data_AF-A0A0H5QSN4-F1
#
_entry.id   AF-A0A0H5QSN4-F1
#
_cell.length_a   1.000
_cell.length_b   1.000
_cell.length_c   1.000
_cell.angle_alpha   90.00
_cell.angle_beta   90.00
_cell.angle_gamma   90.00
#
_symmetry.space_group_name_H-M   'P 1'
#
loop_
_entity.id
_entity.type
_entity.pdbx_description
1 polymer ?
#
loop_
_entity_poly.entity_id
_entity_poly.type
_entity_poly.pdbx_seq_one_letter_code
_entity_poly.pdbx_strand_id
1 'polypeptide(L)'
;ITRQLVGLDNFMNQITLGLEADIPEGDTDALERSLTFIHEVRTRNASTMASFAPLHAMVSLLKKHGMTLKEYEIKMLDDAPVRWEFTVDKVYKVKEKITPFQDRGVNSINLKSEAFADQLRVFRTAFRDEAPFSFDIQPHEAYKNISYFDTQITIVEKAAAEL
;
A
#
# COMPACT_ATOMS: atom_id res chain seq x y z
N ILE A 1 19.89 24.98 -2.54
CA ILE A 1 20.82 23.97 -1.97
C ILE A 1 20.42 23.66 -0.53
N THR A 2 20.59 24.56 0.44
CA THR A 2 20.33 24.30 1.87
C THR A 2 18.91 23.81 2.16
N ARG A 3 17.88 24.44 1.59
CA ARG A 3 16.48 24.00 1.77
C ARG A 3 16.22 22.58 1.25
N GLN A 4 16.82 22.20 0.13
CA GLN A 4 16.63 20.87 -0.47
C GLN A 4 17.29 19.79 0.38
N LEU A 5 18.51 20.04 0.84
CA LEU A 5 19.24 19.10 1.68
C LEU A 5 18.60 18.96 3.07
N VAL A 6 18.13 20.05 3.69
CA VAL A 6 17.38 19.99 4.96
C VAL A 6 16.05 19.24 4.78
N GLY A 7 15.36 19.45 3.66
CA GLY A 7 14.14 18.72 3.35
C GLY A 7 14.38 17.21 3.20
N LEU A 8 15.48 16.82 2.54
CA LEU A 8 15.88 15.42 2.41
C LEU A 8 16.27 14.82 3.77
N ASP A 9 17.02 15.56 4.58
CA ASP A 9 17.41 15.17 5.94
C ASP A 9 16.21 14.86 6.83
N ASN A 10 15.27 15.81 6.91
CA ASN A 10 14.03 15.65 7.67
C ASN A 10 13.22 14.43 7.21
N PHE A 11 13.15 14.22 5.89
CA PHE A 11 12.46 13.08 5.30
C PHE A 11 13.13 11.75 5.69
N MET A 12 14.45 11.65 5.57
CA MET A 12 15.21 10.46 6.00
C MET A 12 15.02 10.17 7.50
N ASN A 13 15.03 11.21 8.34
CA ASN A 13 14.80 11.07 9.78
C ASN A 13 13.38 10.61 10.09
N GLN A 14 12.36 11.17 9.41
CA GLN A 14 10.96 10.76 9.58
C GLN A 14 10.76 9.27 9.24
N ILE A 15 11.30 8.81 8.11
CA ILE A 15 11.24 7.40 7.72
C ILE A 15 11.96 6.53 8.74
N THR A 16 13.16 6.94 9.14
CA THR A 16 13.99 6.14 10.05
C THR A 16 13.31 5.96 11.40
N LEU A 17 12.72 7.01 11.96
CA LEU A 17 11.93 6.95 13.19
C LEU A 17 10.63 6.15 13.01
N GLY A 18 9.95 6.32 11.87
CA GLY A 18 8.71 5.62 11.56
C GLY A 18 8.89 4.11 11.38
N LEU A 19 10.06 3.67 10.93
CA LEU A 19 10.40 2.27 10.68
C LEU A 19 11.10 1.59 11.88
N GLU A 20 11.45 2.32 12.93
CA GLU A 20 12.03 1.76 14.16
C GLU A 20 10.99 1.14 15.11
N ALA A 21 9.71 1.47 14.93
CA ALA A 21 8.64 0.81 15.66
C ALA A 21 8.48 -0.63 15.14
N ASP A 22 8.57 -1.61 16.05
CA ASP A 22 8.15 -2.98 15.74
C ASP A 22 6.69 -2.95 15.25
N ILE A 23 6.38 -3.80 14.27
CA ILE A 23 5.03 -3.93 13.70
C ILE A 23 4.43 -5.19 14.33
N PRO A 24 3.56 -5.07 15.34
CA PRO A 24 2.88 -6.22 15.92
C PRO A 24 1.97 -6.88 14.87
N GLU A 25 1.85 -8.20 14.94
CA GLU A 25 0.91 -8.92 14.08
C GLU A 25 -0.53 -8.47 14.43
N GLY A 26 -1.25 -7.96 13.44
CA GLY A 26 -2.62 -7.44 13.61
C GLY A 26 -2.73 -5.91 13.71
N ASP A 27 -1.62 -5.17 13.80
CA ASP A 27 -1.65 -3.69 13.74
C ASP A 27 -1.68 -3.21 12.27
N THR A 28 -2.89 -2.98 11.77
CA THR A 28 -3.12 -2.49 10.40
C THR A 28 -2.56 -1.09 10.17
N ASP A 29 -2.59 -0.23 11.19
CA ASP A 29 -2.17 1.17 11.07
C ASP A 29 -0.64 1.27 11.02
N ALA A 30 0.08 0.43 11.77
CA ALA A 30 1.53 0.32 11.67
C ALA A 30 1.97 -0.27 10.32
N LEU A 31 1.23 -1.26 9.80
CA LEU A 31 1.48 -1.85 8.49
C LEU A 31 1.27 -0.83 7.35
N GLU A 32 0.17 -0.09 7.37
CA GLU A 32 -0.15 0.94 6.36
C GLU A 32 0.89 2.06 6.34
N ARG A 33 1.28 2.57 7.52
CA ARG A 33 2.35 3.58 7.64
C ARG A 33 3.67 3.08 7.07
N SER A 34 4.05 1.84 7.41
CA SER A 34 5.30 1.24 6.94
C SER A 34 5.30 1.06 5.41
N LEU A 35 4.17 0.63 4.85
CA LEU A 35 4.00 0.50 3.40
C LEU A 35 4.05 1.83 2.68
N THR A 36 3.49 2.87 3.28
CA THR A 36 3.57 4.24 2.77
C THR A 36 5.03 4.69 2.67
N PHE A 37 5.82 4.53 3.73
CA PHE A 37 7.24 4.88 3.70
C PHE A 37 8.05 4.04 2.69
N ILE A 38 7.79 2.74 2.60
CA ILE A 38 8.41 1.86 1.60
C ILE A 38 8.12 2.38 0.18
N HIS A 39 6.87 2.75 -0.08
CA HIS A 39 6.46 3.29 -1.38
C HIS A 39 7.15 4.63 -1.67
N GLU A 40 7.12 5.57 -0.74
CA GLU A 40 7.71 6.90 -0.92
C GLU A 40 9.20 6.85 -1.22
N VAL A 41 9.96 6.02 -0.48
CA VAL A 41 11.40 5.85 -0.71
C VAL A 41 11.65 5.26 -2.09
N ARG A 42 10.89 4.23 -2.48
CA ARG A 42 11.03 3.60 -3.80
C ARG A 42 10.76 4.58 -4.94
N THR A 43 9.69 5.37 -4.82
CA THR A 43 9.28 6.36 -5.83
C THR A 43 10.28 7.51 -5.94
N ARG A 44 10.88 7.93 -4.82
CA ARG A 44 11.84 9.05 -4.79
C ARG A 44 13.29 8.64 -5.04
N ASN A 45 13.63 7.35 -4.96
CA ASN A 45 15.03 6.90 -5.04
C ASN A 45 15.79 7.43 -6.26
N ALA A 46 15.24 7.22 -7.45
CA ALA A 46 15.90 7.63 -8.70
C ALA A 46 16.09 9.16 -8.77
N SER A 47 15.07 9.93 -8.40
CA SER A 47 15.13 11.40 -8.46
C SER A 47 16.03 11.99 -7.39
N THR A 48 16.03 11.43 -6.18
CA THR A 48 16.94 11.83 -5.09
C THR A 48 18.40 11.56 -5.48
N MET A 49 18.73 10.37 -5.96
CA MET A 49 20.08 10.03 -6.39
C MET A 49 20.56 10.92 -7.54
N ALA A 50 19.70 11.16 -8.55
CA ALA A 50 20.01 12.02 -9.68
C ALA A 50 20.21 13.49 -9.27
N SER A 51 19.67 13.93 -8.13
CA SER A 51 19.79 15.31 -7.65
C SER A 51 21.15 15.66 -7.03
N PHE A 52 21.94 14.68 -6.59
CA PHE A 52 23.22 14.96 -5.92
C PHE A 52 24.29 15.48 -6.88
N ALA A 53 24.45 14.86 -8.05
CA ALA A 53 25.40 15.29 -9.06
C ALA A 53 25.26 16.79 -9.46
N PRO A 54 24.06 17.29 -9.81
CA PRO A 54 23.89 18.72 -10.13
C PRO A 54 24.11 19.63 -8.91
N LEU A 55 23.82 19.17 -7.69
CA LEU A 55 24.13 19.96 -6.48
C LEU A 55 25.64 20.12 -6.29
N HIS A 56 26.45 19.07 -6.44
CA HIS A 56 27.91 19.17 -6.40
C HIS A 56 28.47 20.07 -7.52
N ALA A 57 27.90 19.97 -8.73
CA ALA A 57 28.27 20.86 -9.83
C ALA A 57 27.98 22.33 -9.50
N MET A 58 26.84 22.62 -8.86
CA MET A 58 26.48 23.97 -8.43
C MET A 58 27.43 24.51 -7.35
N VAL A 59 27.81 23.68 -6.35
CA VAL A 59 28.82 24.07 -5.34
C VAL A 59 30.17 24.37 -6.01
N SER A 60 30.58 23.54 -6.97
CA SER A 60 31.82 23.74 -7.72
C SER A 60 31.81 25.04 -8.53
N LEU A 61 30.66 25.40 -9.11
CA LEU A 61 30.49 26.65 -9.84
C LEU A 61 30.55 27.86 -8.90
N LEU A 62 29.84 27.82 -7.78
CA LEU A 62 29.88 28.89 -6.77
C LEU A 62 31.30 29.18 -6.30
N LYS A 63 32.08 28.12 -6.03
CA LYS A 63 33.50 28.22 -5.63
C LYS A 63 34.35 28.93 -6.67
N LYS A 64 34.14 28.67 -7.97
CA LYS A 64 34.85 29.35 -9.07
C LYS A 64 34.54 30.86 -9.13
N HIS A 65 33.35 31.26 -8.70
CA HIS A 65 32.91 32.65 -8.65
C HIS A 65 33.19 33.34 -7.30
N GLY A 66 33.99 32.73 -6.43
CA GLY A 66 34.36 33.30 -5.12
C GLY A 66 33.25 33.24 -4.06
N MET A 67 32.16 32.52 -4.35
CA MET A 67 31.08 32.27 -3.39
C MET A 67 31.28 30.89 -2.75
N THR A 68 31.54 30.85 -1.45
CA THR A 68 31.69 29.59 -0.71
C THR A 68 30.49 29.37 0.20
N LEU A 69 29.95 28.15 0.17
CA LEU A 69 28.98 27.70 1.16
C LEU A 69 29.66 27.47 2.52
N LYS A 70 28.87 27.37 3.58
CA LYS A 70 29.41 27.06 4.91
C LYS A 70 29.88 25.61 4.95
N GLU A 71 30.92 25.35 5.75
CA GLU A 71 31.52 24.01 5.88
C GLU A 71 30.49 22.91 6.19
N TYR A 72 29.53 23.21 7.07
CA TYR A 72 28.48 22.25 7.42
C TYR A 72 27.55 21.92 6.24
N GLU A 73 27.31 22.86 5.31
CA GLU A 73 26.44 22.65 4.15
C GLU A 73 27.12 21.77 3.10
N ILE A 74 28.44 21.93 2.94
CA ILE A 74 29.28 21.09 2.08
C ILE A 74 29.31 19.67 2.64
N LYS A 75 29.63 19.53 3.93
CA LYS A 75 29.63 18.23 4.60
C LYS A 75 28.27 17.53 4.51
N MET A 76 27.18 18.26 4.70
CA MET A 76 25.83 17.70 4.59
C MET A 76 25.50 17.22 3.18
N LEU A 77 26.01 17.88 2.14
CA LEU A 77 25.88 17.43 0.76
C LEU A 77 26.73 16.18 0.49
N ASP A 78 27.96 16.14 0.98
CA ASP A 78 28.87 15.00 0.81
C ASP A 78 28.36 13.74 1.53
N ASP A 79 27.77 13.90 2.72
CA ASP A 79 27.22 12.80 3.52
C ASP A 79 25.83 12.34 3.02
N ALA A 80 25.11 13.17 2.24
CA ALA A 80 23.73 12.90 1.86
C ALA A 80 23.50 11.60 1.07
N PRO A 81 24.35 11.21 0.10
CA PRO A 81 24.19 9.94 -0.61
C PRO A 81 24.31 8.73 0.30
N VAL A 82 25.32 8.72 1.19
CA VAL A 82 25.56 7.62 2.14
C VAL A 82 24.38 7.49 3.11
N ARG A 83 23.87 8.62 3.62
CA ARG A 83 22.70 8.61 4.51
C ARG A 83 21.44 8.15 3.80
N TRP A 84 21.27 8.53 2.54
CA TRP A 84 20.15 8.06 1.72
C TRP A 84 20.19 6.55 1.52
N GLU A 85 21.35 6.00 1.15
CA GLU A 85 21.54 4.55 1.03
C GLU A 85 21.22 3.82 2.33
N PHE A 86 21.68 4.34 3.47
CA PHE A 86 21.33 3.77 4.78
C PHE A 86 19.81 3.77 5.05
N THR A 87 19.10 4.85 4.72
CA THR A 87 17.64 4.90 4.83
C THR A 87 16.98 3.88 3.90
N VAL A 88 17.45 3.76 2.66
CA VAL A 88 16.97 2.78 1.68
C VAL A 88 17.18 1.35 2.19
N ASP A 89 18.34 1.03 2.76
CA ASP A 89 18.64 -0.28 3.33
C ASP A 89 17.72 -0.61 4.51
N LYS A 90 17.46 0.35 5.40
CA LYS A 90 16.49 0.17 6.50
C LYS A 90 15.10 -0.17 5.95
N VAL A 91 14.66 0.56 4.93
CA VAL A 91 13.36 0.34 4.27
C VAL A 91 13.28 -1.07 3.66
N TYR A 92 14.33 -1.52 2.97
CA TYR A 92 14.36 -2.86 2.40
C TYR A 92 14.30 -3.96 3.46
N LYS A 93 15.04 -3.81 4.57
CA LYS A 93 14.99 -4.77 5.69
C LYS A 93 13.59 -4.87 6.29
N VAL A 94 12.90 -3.74 6.46
CA VAL A 94 11.52 -3.75 6.97
C VAL A 94 10.57 -4.38 5.94
N LYS A 95 10.73 -4.06 4.65
CA LYS A 95 9.97 -4.70 3.58
C LYS A 95 10.09 -6.22 3.59
N GLU A 96 11.30 -6.76 3.75
CA GLU A 96 11.54 -8.20 3.83
C GLU A 96 10.80 -8.83 5.02
N LYS A 97 10.77 -8.16 6.18
CA LYS A 97 10.02 -8.62 7.35
C LYS A 97 8.51 -8.59 7.12
N ILE A 98 8.00 -7.57 6.44
CA ILE A 98 6.56 -7.34 6.22
C ILE A 98 5.98 -8.26 5.13
N THR A 99 6.77 -8.59 4.11
CA THR A 99 6.31 -9.31 2.90
C THR A 99 5.55 -10.61 3.25
N PRO A 100 6.04 -11.50 4.14
CA PRO A 100 5.30 -12.71 4.51
C PRO A 100 3.93 -12.44 5.16
N PHE A 101 3.80 -11.35 5.93
CA PHE A 101 2.52 -10.98 6.55
C PHE A 101 1.53 -10.48 5.49
N GLN A 102 2.01 -9.70 4.52
CA GLN A 102 1.19 -9.24 3.40
C GLN A 102 0.73 -10.41 2.53
N ASP A 103 1.62 -11.34 2.20
CA ASP A 103 1.28 -12.51 1.39
C ASP A 103 0.21 -13.36 2.07
N ARG A 104 0.30 -13.54 3.40
CA ARG A 104 -0.76 -14.20 4.19
C ARG A 104 -2.08 -13.44 4.14
N GLY A 105 -2.05 -12.12 4.30
CA GLY A 105 -3.23 -11.26 4.22
C GLY A 105 -3.91 -11.33 2.86
N VAL A 106 -3.15 -11.19 1.78
CA VAL A 106 -3.62 -11.30 0.39
C VAL A 106 -4.19 -12.69 0.13
N ASN A 107 -3.50 -13.75 0.57
CA ASN A 107 -4.02 -15.11 0.40
C ASN A 107 -5.34 -15.32 1.15
N SER A 108 -5.48 -14.78 2.36
CA SER A 108 -6.74 -14.82 3.11
C SER A 108 -7.88 -14.12 2.37
N ILE A 109 -7.61 -12.96 1.77
CA ILE A 109 -8.59 -12.23 0.94
C ILE A 109 -8.97 -13.05 -0.30
N ASN A 110 -7.99 -13.64 -0.99
CA ASN A 110 -8.24 -14.49 -2.16
C ASN A 110 -9.11 -15.69 -1.81
N LEU A 111 -8.81 -16.39 -0.71
CA LEU A 111 -9.61 -17.52 -0.24
C LEU A 111 -11.05 -17.13 0.10
N LYS A 112 -11.26 -15.96 0.72
CA LYS A 112 -12.62 -15.43 0.96
C LYS A 112 -13.35 -15.14 -0.34
N SER A 113 -12.65 -14.55 -1.32
CA SER A 113 -13.21 -14.23 -2.63
C SER A 113 -13.61 -15.50 -3.40
N GLU A 114 -12.76 -16.53 -3.37
CA GLU A 114 -13.04 -17.84 -3.96
C GLU A 114 -14.24 -18.52 -3.28
N ALA A 115 -14.28 -18.52 -1.94
CA ALA A 115 -15.39 -19.08 -1.19
C ALA A 115 -16.73 -18.39 -1.52
N PHE A 116 -16.72 -17.06 -1.65
CA PHE A 116 -17.89 -16.31 -2.07
C PHE A 116 -18.28 -16.59 -3.52
N ALA A 117 -17.32 -16.72 -4.44
CA ALA A 117 -17.59 -17.09 -5.82
C ALA A 117 -18.26 -18.48 -5.91
N ASP A 118 -17.83 -19.43 -5.08
CA ASP A 118 -18.48 -20.74 -4.97
C ASP A 118 -19.91 -20.63 -4.40
N GLN A 119 -20.13 -19.85 -3.34
CA GLN A 119 -21.47 -19.60 -2.81
C GLN A 119 -22.39 -18.97 -3.87
N LEU A 120 -21.90 -17.98 -4.61
CA LEU A 120 -22.63 -17.31 -5.67
C LEU A 120 -22.98 -18.28 -6.82
N ARG A 121 -22.07 -19.20 -7.15
CA ARG A 121 -22.32 -20.23 -8.16
C ARG A 121 -23.42 -21.20 -7.73
N VAL A 122 -23.42 -21.64 -6.47
CA VAL A 122 -24.47 -22.49 -5.90
C VAL A 122 -25.80 -21.73 -5.91
N PHE A 123 -25.83 -20.49 -5.41
CA PHE A 123 -27.02 -19.64 -5.42
C PHE A 123 -27.58 -19.46 -6.83
N ARG A 124 -26.73 -19.14 -7.82
CA ARG A 124 -27.15 -18.93 -9.21
C ARG A 124 -27.75 -20.20 -9.82
N THR A 125 -27.24 -21.37 -9.47
CA THR A 125 -27.77 -22.65 -9.95
C THR A 125 -29.15 -22.92 -9.33
N ALA A 126 -29.28 -22.79 -8.01
CA ALA A 126 -30.57 -22.93 -7.32
C ALA A 126 -31.60 -21.93 -7.83
N PHE A 127 -31.21 -20.66 -8.00
CA PHE A 127 -32.07 -19.63 -8.56
C PHE A 127 -32.51 -19.99 -9.99
N ARG A 128 -31.62 -20.52 -10.83
CA ARG A 128 -32.00 -20.92 -12.19
C ARG A 128 -33.02 -22.07 -12.21
N ASP A 129 -32.84 -23.05 -11.33
CA ASP A 129 -33.61 -24.29 -11.34
C ASP A 129 -34.95 -24.16 -10.59
N GLU A 130 -34.99 -23.37 -9.52
CA GLU A 130 -36.13 -23.27 -8.60
C GLU A 130 -36.87 -21.92 -8.69
N ALA A 131 -36.33 -20.93 -9.41
CA ALA A 131 -37.04 -19.67 -9.59
C ALA A 131 -38.37 -19.90 -10.31
N PRO A 132 -39.41 -19.13 -9.94
CA PRO A 132 -40.77 -19.33 -10.45
C PRO A 132 -40.94 -18.71 -11.85
N PHE A 133 -40.10 -19.11 -12.80
CA PHE A 133 -40.20 -18.71 -14.20
C PHE A 133 -41.08 -19.65 -15.03
N SER A 134 -41.49 -20.81 -14.48
CA SER A 134 -42.43 -21.71 -15.13
C SER A 134 -43.88 -21.26 -14.92
N PHE A 135 -44.68 -21.32 -15.97
CA PHE A 135 -46.11 -21.02 -15.96
C PHE A 135 -46.95 -22.08 -15.23
N ASP A 136 -46.35 -23.21 -14.86
CA ASP A 136 -47.02 -24.35 -14.21
C ASP A 136 -47.23 -24.16 -12.70
N ILE A 137 -46.74 -23.06 -12.11
CA ILE A 137 -46.73 -22.83 -10.66
C ILE A 137 -47.95 -22.00 -10.25
N GLN A 138 -48.62 -22.40 -9.15
CA GLN A 138 -49.75 -21.64 -8.59
C GLN A 138 -49.30 -20.24 -8.15
N PRO A 139 -50.12 -19.18 -8.35
CA PRO A 139 -49.71 -17.79 -8.05
C PRO A 139 -49.18 -17.59 -6.64
N HIS A 140 -49.81 -18.21 -5.64
CA HIS A 140 -49.40 -18.12 -4.24
C HIS A 140 -48.02 -18.77 -3.96
N GLU A 141 -47.68 -19.86 -4.65
CA GLU A 141 -46.36 -20.49 -4.54
C GLU A 141 -45.28 -19.67 -5.25
N ALA A 142 -45.61 -19.07 -6.40
CA ALA A 142 -44.71 -18.15 -7.10
C ALA A 142 -44.32 -16.95 -6.23
N TYR A 143 -45.28 -16.31 -5.54
CA TYR A 143 -44.97 -15.21 -4.61
C TYR A 143 -44.10 -15.64 -3.43
N LYS A 144 -44.30 -16.85 -2.89
CA LYS A 144 -43.42 -17.38 -1.84
C LYS A 144 -42.00 -17.58 -2.34
N ASN A 145 -41.83 -18.15 -3.54
CA ASN A 145 -40.51 -18.36 -4.13
C ASN A 145 -39.80 -17.02 -4.43
N ILE A 146 -40.53 -16.03 -4.95
CA ILE A 146 -39.97 -14.67 -5.17
C ILE A 146 -39.50 -14.07 -3.86
N SER A 147 -40.32 -14.10 -2.81
CA SER A 147 -39.95 -13.55 -1.49
C SER A 147 -38.76 -14.29 -0.86
N TYR A 148 -38.68 -15.61 -1.06
CA TYR A 148 -37.54 -16.40 -0.62
C TYR A 148 -36.25 -15.96 -1.32
N PHE A 149 -36.25 -15.87 -2.65
CA PHE A 149 -35.08 -15.48 -3.42
C PHE A 149 -34.68 -14.02 -3.20
N ASP A 150 -35.64 -13.10 -3.02
CA ASP A 150 -35.37 -11.71 -2.64
C ASP A 150 -34.58 -11.61 -1.31
N THR A 151 -34.94 -12.44 -0.33
CA THR A 151 -34.21 -12.54 0.93
C THR A 151 -32.79 -13.09 0.71
N GLN A 152 -32.64 -14.12 -0.12
CA GLN A 152 -31.32 -14.70 -0.43
C GLN A 152 -30.42 -13.72 -1.18
N ILE A 153 -30.97 -12.96 -2.14
CA ILE A 153 -30.24 -11.90 -2.86
C ILE A 153 -29.72 -10.87 -1.86
N THR A 154 -30.57 -10.41 -0.94
CA THR A 154 -30.15 -9.45 0.09
C THR A 154 -28.98 -9.97 0.95
N ILE A 155 -29.00 -11.27 1.28
CA ILE A 155 -27.89 -11.91 2.03
C ILE A 155 -26.60 -11.94 1.21
N VAL A 156 -26.69 -12.32 -0.06
CA VAL A 156 -25.53 -12.37 -0.98
C VAL A 156 -24.97 -10.97 -1.24
N GLU A 157 -25.83 -9.97 -1.41
CA GLU A 157 -25.42 -8.56 -1.58
C GLU A 157 -24.70 -8.03 -0.34
N LYS A 158 -25.20 -8.37 0.86
CA LYS A 158 -24.52 -8.01 2.11
C LYS A 158 -23.17 -8.68 2.23
N ALA A 159 -23.08 -9.98 1.93
CA ALA A 159 -21.82 -10.71 1.94
C ALA A 159 -20.80 -10.16 0.91
N ALA A 160 -21.27 -9.68 -0.25
CA ALA A 160 -20.43 -9.01 -1.24
C ALA A 160 -19.87 -7.67 -0.76
N ALA A 161 -20.61 -6.95 0.10
CA ALA A 161 -20.18 -5.66 0.65
C ALA A 161 -19.14 -5.80 1.78
N GLU A 162 -19.02 -6.98 2.39
CA GLU A 162 -18.07 -7.28 3.49
C GLU A 162 -16.74 -7.89 2.99
N LEU A 163 -16.61 -8.09 1.67
CA LEU A 163 -15.44 -8.63 0.97
C LEU A 163 -14.44 -7.55 0.58
#